data_AF-A0A924S1J0-F1
#
_entry.id   AF-A0A924S1J0-F1
#
_cell.length_a   1.000
_cell.length_b   1.000
_cell.length_c   1.000
_cell.angle_alpha   90.00
_cell.angle_beta   90.00
_cell.angle_gamma   90.00
#
_symmetry.space_group_name_H-M   'P 1'
#
loop_
_entity.id
_entity.type
_entity.pdbx_description
1 polymer ?
#
loop_
_entity_poly.entity_id
_entity_poly.type
_entity_poly.pdbx_seq_one_letter_code
_entity_poly.pdbx_strand_id
1 'polypeptide(L)' 'MIKTIIVPKDNHVNLIVPDNYIGKEVEVLLYRKDEIVIEKPTRTMEDFWGKISDETANDLNEKLVIGRNEWDRKIDIQ' A
#
# COMPACT_ATOMS: atom_id res chain seq x y z
N MET A 1 8.71 -11.86 -1.61
CA MET A 1 8.18 -11.95 -0.24
C MET A 1 6.86 -12.69 -0.29
N ILE A 2 6.78 -13.92 0.22
CA ILE A 2 5.52 -14.67 0.28
C ILE A 2 4.85 -14.28 1.59
N LYS A 3 3.69 -13.62 1.51
CA LYS A 3 2.86 -13.29 2.68
C LYS A 3 1.72 -14.29 2.75
N THR A 4 1.80 -15.21 3.70
CA THR A 4 0.75 -16.20 3.96
C THR A 4 -0.08 -15.75 5.17
N ILE A 5 -1.40 -15.76 5.01
CA ILE A 5 -2.35 -15.52 6.10
C ILE A 5 -2.82 -16.88 6.58
N ILE A 6 -2.54 -17.20 7.85
CA ILE A 6 -2.93 -18.46 8.46
C ILE A 6 -4.02 -18.16 9.47
N VAL A 7 -5.10 -18.93 9.42
CA VAL A 7 -6.10 -18.97 10.48
C VAL A 7 -5.92 -20.30 11.21
N PRO A 8 -5.19 -20.32 12.34
CA PRO A 8 -4.97 -21.56 13.09
C PRO A 8 -6.32 -22.10 13.60
N LYS A 9 -6.58 -23.39 13.36
CA LYS A 9 -7.76 -24.11 13.91
C LYS A 9 -7.48 -24.76 15.26
N ASP A 10 -6.20 -24.88 15.60
CA ASP A 10 -5.68 -25.48 16.82
C ASP A 10 -4.35 -24.78 17.17
N ASN A 11 -3.73 -25.14 18.30
CA ASN A 11 -2.46 -24.58 18.76
C ASN A 11 -1.23 -25.00 17.92
N HIS A 12 -1.45 -25.74 16.83
CA HIS A 12 -0.40 -26.22 15.94
C HIS A 12 -0.54 -25.60 14.54
N VAL A 13 0.57 -25.07 14.03
CA VAL A 13 0.67 -24.51 12.67
C VAL A 13 1.77 -25.25 11.92
N ASN A 14 1.39 -25.96 10.86
CA ASN A 14 2.32 -26.66 9.97
C ASN A 14 2.55 -25.81 8.71
N LEU A 15 3.82 -25.47 8.45
CA LEU A 15 4.24 -24.69 7.29
C LEU A 15 5.05 -25.57 6.34
N ILE A 16 4.66 -25.62 5.07
CA ILE A 16 5.47 -26.23 4.02
C ILE A 16 6.30 -25.13 3.38
N VAL A 17 7.62 -25.23 3.53
CA VAL A 17 8.57 -24.26 2.99
C VAL A 17 8.88 -24.62 1.52
N PRO A 18 8.83 -23.67 0.57
CA PRO A 18 9.17 -23.96 -0.82
C PRO A 18 10.66 -24.29 -0.99
N ASP A 19 10.99 -25.15 -1.96
CA ASP A 19 12.36 -25.64 -2.19
C ASP A 19 13.41 -24.53 -2.35
N ASN A 20 13.02 -23.36 -2.86
CA ASN A 20 13.90 -22.20 -3.07
C ASN A 20 14.37 -21.52 -1.74
N TYR A 21 13.79 -21.89 -0.61
CA TYR A 21 14.16 -21.39 0.71
C TYR A 21 15.03 -22.39 1.49
N ILE A 22 15.27 -23.60 0.96
CA ILE A 22 16.14 -24.59 1.58
C ILE A 22 17.59 -24.08 1.55
N GLY A 23 18.23 -24.03 2.73
CA GLY A 23 19.61 -23.54 2.90
C GLY A 23 19.75 -22.02 3.07
N LYS A 24 18.64 -21.29 3.18
CA LYS A 24 18.63 -19.84 3.48
C LYS A 24 18.02 -19.60 4.86
N GLU A 25 18.43 -18.51 5.50
CA GLU A 25 17.83 -18.07 6.76
C GLU A 25 16.39 -17.58 6.51
N VAL A 26 15.44 -18.12 7.28
CA VAL A 26 14.02 -17.80 7.17
C VAL A 26 13.53 -17.31 8.52
N GLU A 27 13.17 -16.04 8.59
CA GLU A 27 12.52 -15.45 9.76
C GLU A 27 11.00 -15.62 9.66
N VAL A 28 10.38 -16.18 10.70
CA VAL A 28 8.93 -16.38 10.79
C VAL A 28 8.37 -15.56 11.94
N LEU A 29 7.63 -14.50 11.60
CA LEU A 29 6.93 -13.63 12.56
C LEU A 29 5.44 -13.98 12.57
N LEU A 30 4.93 -14.40 13.73
CA LEU A 30 3.51 -14.64 13.97
C LEU A 30 2.95 -13.49 14.80
N TYR A 31 1.98 -12.77 14.25
CA TYR A 31 1.23 -11.72 14.94
C TYR A 31 -0.25 -11.87 14.62
N ARG A 32 -1.12 -11.40 15.52
CA ARG A 32 -2.55 -11.38 15.21
C ARG A 32 -2.85 -10.22 14.27
N LYS A 33 -3.78 -10.42 13.33
CA LYS A 33 -4.07 -9.44 12.28
C LYS A 33 -4.61 -8.11 12.83
N ASP A 34 -5.32 -8.20 13.95
CA ASP A 34 -5.87 -7.08 14.72
C ASP A 34 -4.80 -6.28 15.46
N GLU A 35 -3.62 -6.85 15.73
CA GLU A 35 -2.48 -6.14 16.33
C GLU A 35 -1.75 -5.26 15.31
N ILE A 36 -1.97 -5.47 14.00
CA ILE A 36 -1.42 -4.60 12.97
C ILE A 36 -2.27 -3.33 12.89
N VAL A 37 -2.02 -2.41 13.81
CA VAL A 37 -2.46 -1.02 13.65
C VAL A 37 -1.61 -0.42 12.54
N ILE A 38 -2.06 -0.56 11.29
CA ILE A 38 -1.53 0.25 10.20
C ILE A 38 -2.01 1.67 10.50
N GLU A 39 -1.20 2.44 11.21
CA GLU A 39 -1.36 3.89 11.25
C GLU A 39 -1.24 4.38 9.81
N LYS A 40 -2.37 4.48 9.11
CA LYS A 40 -2.42 5.21 7.85
C LYS A 40 -2.01 6.63 8.21
N PRO A 41 -0.94 7.19 7.63
CA PRO A 41 -0.66 8.59 7.83
C PRO A 41 -1.87 9.35 7.31
N THR A 42 -2.65 9.93 8.22
CA THR A 42 -3.74 10.87 7.92
C THR A 42 -3.10 12.20 7.54
N ARG A 43 -2.23 12.20 6.53
CA ARG A 43 -1.69 13.43 5.99
C ARG A 43 -2.68 13.95 4.97
N THR A 44 -3.30 15.08 5.29
CA THR A 44 -4.18 15.79 4.36
C THR A 44 -3.33 16.67 3.45
N MET A 45 -3.85 17.06 2.28
CA MET A 45 -3.12 17.97 1.37
C MET A 45 -2.81 19.33 2.02
N GLU A 46 -3.59 19.70 3.04
CA GLU A 46 -3.34 20.88 3.88
C GLU A 46 -1.98 20.82 4.60
N ASP A 47 -1.50 19.63 5.00
CA ASP A 47 -0.18 19.45 5.64
C ASP A 47 1.00 19.74 4.71
N PHE A 48 0.72 19.82 3.40
CA PHE A 48 1.69 20.16 2.37
C PHE A 48 1.58 21.62 1.91
N TRP A 49 0.51 22.33 2.30
CA TRP A 49 0.31 23.75 1.98
C TRP A 49 1.36 24.61 2.72
N GLY A 50 2.17 25.36 1.97
CA GLY A 50 3.28 26.17 2.52
C GLY A 50 4.66 25.50 2.53
N LYS A 51 4.77 24.20 2.21
CA LYS A 51 6.07 23.53 1.92
C LYS A 51 6.43 23.55 0.44
N ILE A 52 5.42 23.68 -0.41
CA ILE A 52 5.55 23.81 -1.86
C ILE A 52 5.27 25.26 -2.22
N SER A 53 6.06 25.85 -3.13
CA SER A 53 5.80 27.19 -3.64
C SER A 53 4.43 27.22 -4.33
N ASP A 54 3.74 28.37 -4.30
CA ASP A 54 2.43 28.54 -4.93
C ASP A 54 2.46 28.15 -6.42
N GLU A 55 3.58 28.39 -7.10
CA GLU A 55 3.81 27.98 -8.48
C GLU A 55 3.81 26.45 -8.65
N THR A 56 4.48 25.72 -7.76
CA THR A 56 4.55 24.25 -7.81
C THR A 56 3.19 23.63 -7.47
N ALA A 57 2.44 24.24 -6.55
CA ALA A 57 1.10 23.78 -6.19
C ALA A 57 0.11 23.96 -7.36
N ASN A 58 0.19 25.08 -8.07
CA ASN A 58 -0.65 25.34 -9.23
C ASN A 58 -0.33 24.40 -10.41
N ASP A 59 0.95 24.21 -10.75
CA ASP A 59 1.37 23.26 -11.80
C ASP A 59 0.94 21.81 -11.50
N LEU A 60 1.04 21.39 -10.23
CA LEU A 60 0.57 20.07 -9.80
C LEU A 60 -0.95 19.94 -9.98
N ASN A 61 -1.71 20.96 -9.58
CA ASN A 61 -3.16 20.95 -9.69
C ASN A 61 -3.63 20.91 -11.16
N GLU A 62 -2.99 21.70 -12.03
CA GLU A 62 -3.27 21.68 -13.47
C GLU A 62 -3.02 20.30 -14.08
N LYS A 63 -1.90 19.65 -13.74
CA LYS A 63 -1.59 18.29 -14.21
C LYS A 63 -2.60 17.25 -13.72
N LEU A 64 -3.06 17.37 -12.47
CA LEU A 64 -4.08 16.48 -11.92
C LEU A 64 -5.44 16.66 -12.63
N VAL A 65 -5.83 17.89 -12.93
CA VAL A 65 -7.08 18.19 -13.66
C VAL A 65 -7.01 17.65 -15.09
N ILE A 66 -5.89 17.86 -15.79
CA ILE A 66 -5.69 17.32 -17.15
C ILE A 66 -5.78 15.78 -17.12
N GLY A 67 -5.07 15.14 -16.19
CA GLY A 67 -5.11 13.69 -16.04
C GLY A 67 -6.52 13.15 -15.76
N ARG A 68 -7.30 13.82 -14.90
CA ARG A 68 -8.71 13.44 -14.64
C ARG A 68 -9.56 13.56 -15.91
N ASN A 69 -9.47 14.69 -16.60
CA ASN A 69 -10.25 14.92 -17.82
C ASN A 69 -9.90 13.92 -18.93
N GLU A 70 -8.64 13.51 -19.04
CA GLU A 70 -8.22 12.47 -19.99
C GLU A 70 -8.81 11.08 -19.66
N TRP A 71 -8.91 10.76 -18.37
CA TRP A 71 -9.51 9.50 -17.92
C TRP A 71 -11.03 9.51 -18.12
N ASP A 72 -11.71 10.61 -17.79
CA ASP A 72 -13.15 10.76 -17.99
C ASP A 72 -13.50 10.71 -19.49
N ARG A 73 -12.71 11.37 -20.35
CA ARG A 73 -12.89 11.32 -21.80
C ARG A 73 -12.70 9.93 -22.40
N LYS A 74 -11.86 9.07 -21.79
CA LYS A 74 -11.70 7.67 -22.23
C LYS A 74 -12.87 6.78 -21.83
N ILE A 75 -13.57 7.12 -20.74
CA ILE A 75 -14.77 6.40 -20.29
C ILE A 75 -15.97 6.74 -21.19
N ASP A 76 -16.07 7.99 -21.67
CA ASP A 76 -17.19 8.46 -22.52
C ASP A 76 -17.12 8.01 -24.00
N ILE A 77 -16.07 7.33 -24.45
CA ILE A 77 -15.93 6.83 -25.84
C ILE A 77 -16.21 5.31 -25.95
N GLN A 78 -16.81 4.69 -24.93
CA GLN A 78 -17.35 3.31 -24.99
C GLN A 78 -18.86 3.27 -25.19
#